data_AF-A0A7S2UED9-F1
#
_entry.id   AF-A0A7S2UED9-F1
#
_cell.length_a   1.000
_cell.length_b   1.000
_cell.length_c   1.000
_cell.angle_alpha   90.00
_cell.angle_beta   90.00
_cell.angle_gamma   90.00
#
_symmetry.space_group_name_H-M   'P 1'
#
loop_
_entity.id
_entity.type
_entity.pdbx_description
1 polymer ?
#
loop_
_entity_poly.entity_id
_entity_poly.type
_entity_poly.pdbx_seq_one_letter_code
_entity_poly.pdbx_strand_id
1 'polypeptide(L)'
;KSIDKRLWWFQTPLRQFGSEVPFNVYTSLEHAGKGDSFETAISLLDMTAKEVGQLSHWFKGGDKVQKLASYLPRVEIKCTVQPVTRGILKFQIQLDPAFDWNGRFHGGA
;
A
#
# COMPACT_ATOMS: atom_id res chain seq x y z
N LYS A 1 -8.20 -11.10 -6.66
CA LYS A 1 -6.97 -10.38 -6.20
C LYS A 1 -5.71 -10.83 -6.91
N SER A 2 -5.21 -12.06 -6.73
CA SER A 2 -3.97 -12.51 -7.41
C SER A 2 -4.16 -12.87 -8.88
N ILE A 3 -5.32 -13.42 -9.25
CA ILE A 3 -5.65 -13.76 -10.64
C ILE A 3 -5.90 -12.49 -11.46
N ASP A 4 -6.75 -11.58 -10.97
CA ASP A 4 -7.10 -10.34 -11.67
C ASP A 4 -5.89 -9.43 -11.89
N LYS A 5 -5.03 -9.32 -10.87
CA LYS A 5 -3.83 -8.47 -10.91
C LYS A 5 -2.57 -9.20 -11.38
N ARG A 6 -2.66 -10.51 -11.66
CA ARG A 6 -1.54 -11.41 -11.97
C ARG A 6 -0.33 -11.20 -11.02
N LEU A 7 -0.65 -11.02 -9.74
CA LEU A 7 0.29 -10.66 -8.69
C LEU A 7 0.19 -11.65 -7.52
N TRP A 8 1.30 -12.26 -7.17
CA TRP A 8 1.39 -13.12 -6.00
C TRP A 8 1.41 -12.29 -4.71
N TRP A 9 0.98 -12.90 -3.62
CA TRP A 9 0.88 -12.23 -2.31
C TRP A 9 2.24 -11.78 -1.75
N PHE A 10 3.34 -12.44 -2.15
CA PHE A 10 4.70 -12.05 -1.78
C PHE A 10 5.31 -10.97 -2.70
N GLN A 11 4.65 -10.62 -3.79
CA GLN A 11 5.11 -9.57 -4.70
C GLN A 11 4.64 -8.20 -4.22
N THR A 12 5.42 -7.16 -4.49
CA THR A 12 5.08 -5.81 -4.05
C THR A 12 3.78 -5.33 -4.73
N PRO A 13 2.80 -4.78 -3.98
CA PRO A 13 1.57 -4.25 -4.56
C PRO A 13 1.84 -3.07 -5.51
N LEU A 14 3.03 -2.43 -5.43
CA LEU A 14 3.44 -1.38 -6.34
C LEU A 14 3.50 -1.81 -7.82
N ARG A 15 3.62 -3.12 -8.09
CA ARG A 15 3.58 -3.66 -9.45
C ARG A 15 2.25 -3.38 -10.16
N GLN A 16 1.17 -3.09 -9.43
CA GLN A 16 -0.11 -2.71 -10.03
C GLN A 16 -0.05 -1.36 -10.77
N PHE A 17 0.97 -0.53 -10.50
CA PHE A 17 1.21 0.73 -11.18
C PHE A 17 2.01 0.58 -12.49
N GLY A 18 2.29 -0.66 -12.91
CA GLY A 18 2.75 -0.98 -14.26
C GLY A 18 3.96 -0.16 -14.74
N SER A 19 3.83 0.51 -15.89
CA SER A 19 4.91 1.24 -16.58
C SER A 19 5.36 2.53 -15.90
N GLU A 20 4.85 2.85 -14.70
CA GLU A 20 5.27 4.06 -14.00
C GLU A 20 6.72 3.99 -13.50
N VAL A 21 7.22 2.78 -13.24
CA VAL A 21 8.55 2.56 -12.68
C VAL A 21 9.26 1.43 -13.44
N PRO A 22 10.59 1.51 -13.65
CA PRO A 22 11.35 0.41 -14.23
C PRO A 22 11.19 -0.92 -13.48
N PHE A 23 11.17 -2.04 -14.20
CA PHE A 23 10.91 -3.37 -13.63
C PHE A 23 11.90 -3.75 -12.50
N ASN A 24 13.17 -3.36 -12.63
CA ASN A 24 14.20 -3.65 -11.64
C ASN A 24 13.89 -3.04 -10.27
N VAL A 25 13.18 -1.90 -10.21
CA VAL A 25 12.77 -1.28 -8.95
C VAL A 25 11.86 -2.18 -8.15
N TYR A 26 10.85 -2.79 -8.80
CA TYR A 26 9.94 -3.70 -8.11
C TYR A 26 10.67 -4.90 -7.53
N THR A 27 11.55 -5.51 -8.33
CA THR A 27 12.35 -6.67 -7.92
C THR A 27 13.31 -6.31 -6.79
N SER A 28 13.93 -5.12 -6.82
CA SER A 28 14.78 -4.63 -5.74
C SER A 28 14.01 -4.41 -4.43
N LEU A 29 12.83 -3.81 -4.49
CA LEU A 29 11.98 -3.61 -3.31
C LEU A 29 11.49 -4.93 -2.73
N GLU A 30 11.17 -5.91 -3.57
CA GLU A 30 10.78 -7.26 -3.14
C GLU A 30 11.92 -8.03 -2.47
N HIS A 31 13.15 -7.89 -2.96
CA HIS A 31 14.32 -8.50 -2.32
C HIS A 31 14.72 -7.80 -1.02
N ALA A 32 14.54 -6.49 -0.92
CA ALA A 32 14.86 -5.73 0.28
C ALA A 32 13.82 -5.89 1.39
N GLY A 33 12.56 -6.14 1.00
CA GLY A 33 11.45 -6.37 1.92
C GLY A 33 11.60 -7.61 2.76
N LYS A 34 11.27 -7.50 4.06
CA LYS A 34 11.16 -8.64 4.97
C LYS A 34 9.76 -8.67 5.53
N GLY A 35 9.03 -9.77 5.31
CA GLY A 35 7.67 -9.95 5.82
C GLY A 35 6.61 -9.67 4.76
N ASP A 36 5.50 -9.06 5.19
CA ASP A 36 4.35 -8.82 4.31
C ASP A 36 4.67 -7.75 3.26
N SER A 37 4.31 -8.05 2.01
CA SER A 37 4.63 -7.21 0.85
C SER A 37 3.88 -5.88 0.86
N PHE A 38 2.69 -5.83 1.46
CA PHE A 38 1.90 -4.63 1.60
C PHE A 38 2.48 -3.74 2.69
N GLU A 39 2.76 -4.28 3.87
CA GLU A 39 3.38 -3.53 4.96
C GLU A 39 4.73 -2.92 4.54
N THR A 40 5.55 -3.70 3.84
CA THR A 40 6.82 -3.20 3.28
C THR A 40 6.59 -2.02 2.34
N ALA A 41 5.60 -2.09 1.45
CA ALA A 41 5.29 -1.00 0.53
C ALA A 41 4.78 0.26 1.25
N ILE A 42 4.01 0.10 2.33
CA ILE A 42 3.52 1.23 3.15
C ILE A 42 4.66 1.89 3.92
N SER A 43 5.61 1.12 4.47
CA SER A 43 6.77 1.66 5.20
C SER A 43 7.65 2.61 4.37
N LEU A 44 7.55 2.57 3.04
CA LEU A 44 8.24 3.52 2.16
C LEU A 44 7.78 4.97 2.38
N LEU A 45 6.57 5.17 2.92
CA LEU A 45 6.00 6.49 3.23
C LEU A 45 6.68 7.16 4.42
N ASP A 46 7.25 6.38 5.34
CA ASP A 46 7.95 6.89 6.53
C ASP A 46 9.43 7.20 6.23
N MET A 47 9.93 6.74 5.09
CA MET A 47 11.29 6.99 4.64
C MET A 47 11.42 8.36 3.95
N THR A 48 12.63 8.83 3.74
CA THR A 48 12.91 9.95 2.83
C THR A 48 12.95 9.47 1.38
N ALA A 49 12.64 10.36 0.43
CA ALA A 49 12.76 10.05 -0.99
C ALA A 49 14.15 9.53 -1.39
N LYS A 50 15.21 10.01 -0.72
CA LYS A 50 16.59 9.54 -0.95
C LYS A 50 16.78 8.09 -0.51
N GLU A 51 16.27 7.72 0.67
CA GLU A 51 16.33 6.35 1.19
C GLU A 51 15.54 5.39 0.30
N VAL A 52 14.33 5.79 -0.14
CA VAL A 52 13.54 4.99 -1.08
C VAL A 52 14.26 4.83 -2.42
N GLY A 53 14.89 5.89 -2.94
CA GLY A 53 15.69 5.85 -4.16
C GLY A 53 16.89 4.90 -4.04
N GLN A 54 17.54 4.87 -2.87
CA GLN A 54 18.65 3.94 -2.60
C GLN A 54 18.15 2.49 -2.49
N LEU A 55 17.04 2.25 -1.78
CA LEU A 55 16.44 0.92 -1.58
C LEU A 55 15.95 0.30 -2.90
N SER A 56 15.36 1.13 -3.76
CA SER A 56 14.86 0.72 -5.08
C SER A 56 15.96 0.61 -6.15
N HIS A 57 17.22 0.95 -5.83
CA HIS A 57 18.29 1.15 -6.80
C HIS A 57 17.92 2.15 -7.93
N TRP A 58 17.04 3.10 -7.64
CA TRP A 58 16.62 4.17 -8.54
C TRP A 58 16.65 5.53 -7.85
N PHE A 59 17.87 6.02 -7.60
CA PHE A 59 18.15 7.22 -6.80
C PHE A 59 17.32 8.46 -7.16
N LYS A 60 17.04 8.68 -8.46
CA LYS A 60 16.30 9.87 -8.93
C LYS A 60 14.78 9.74 -8.85
N GLY A 61 14.24 8.56 -8.57
CA GLY A 61 12.79 8.31 -8.63
C GLY A 61 12.18 7.83 -7.31
N GLY A 62 12.89 8.01 -6.19
CA GLY A 62 12.36 7.64 -4.87
C GLY A 62 11.10 8.42 -4.49
N ASP A 63 11.01 9.69 -4.87
CA ASP A 63 9.80 10.52 -4.74
C ASP A 63 8.61 9.93 -5.52
N LYS A 64 8.85 9.44 -6.74
CA LYS A 64 7.83 8.77 -7.56
C LYS A 64 7.37 7.48 -6.91
N VAL A 65 8.29 6.67 -6.39
CA VAL A 65 7.96 5.43 -5.69
C VAL A 65 7.12 5.70 -4.44
N GLN A 66 7.47 6.71 -3.63
CA GLN A 66 6.68 7.12 -2.47
C GLN A 66 5.27 7.58 -2.85
N LYS A 67 5.15 8.39 -3.90
CA LYS A 67 3.86 8.85 -4.40
C LYS A 67 2.98 7.69 -4.87
N LEU A 68 3.56 6.66 -5.47
CA LEU A 68 2.82 5.46 -5.83
C LEU A 68 2.43 4.64 -4.59
N ALA A 69 3.28 4.57 -3.57
CA ALA A 69 2.93 3.94 -2.30
C ALA A 69 1.75 4.67 -1.60
N SER A 70 1.65 6.00 -1.73
CA SER A 70 0.55 6.76 -1.12
C SER A 70 -0.79 6.48 -1.78
N TYR A 71 -0.78 6.01 -3.03
CA TYR A 71 -1.94 5.52 -3.78
C TYR A 71 -2.35 4.09 -3.42
N LEU A 72 -1.66 3.39 -2.52
CA LEU A 72 -2.12 2.06 -2.12
C LEU A 72 -3.36 2.19 -1.22
N PRO A 73 -4.52 1.58 -1.60
CA PRO A 73 -5.72 1.68 -0.79
C PRO A 73 -5.52 1.09 0.61
N ARG A 74 -5.60 1.94 1.63
CA ARG A 74 -5.55 1.56 3.05
C ARG A 74 -6.66 2.28 3.82
N VAL A 75 -7.18 1.63 4.86
CA VAL A 75 -8.29 2.13 5.68
C VAL A 75 -7.90 2.00 7.13
N GLU A 76 -8.02 3.09 7.88
CA GLU A 76 -7.94 3.07 9.33
C GLU A 76 -9.30 2.66 9.90
N ILE A 77 -9.29 1.67 10.79
CA ILE A 77 -10.50 1.10 11.38
C ILE A 77 -10.53 1.43 12.86
N LYS A 78 -11.56 2.16 13.29
CA LYS A 78 -11.88 2.39 14.70
C LYS A 78 -13.14 1.61 15.03
N CYS A 79 -13.11 0.84 16.11
CA CYS A 79 -14.25 0.02 16.51
C CYS A 79 -14.54 0.25 17.99
N THR A 80 -15.80 0.60 18.30
CA THR A 80 -16.30 0.66 19.68
C THR A 80 -17.34 -0.42 19.88
N VAL A 81 -17.23 -1.16 20.99
CA VAL A 81 -18.13 -2.28 21.32
C VAL A 81 -19.00 -1.89 22.50
N GLN A 82 -20.31 -2.05 22.35
CA GLN A 82 -21.30 -1.74 23.39
C GLN A 82 -22.13 -3.00 23.69
N PRO A 83 -22.12 -3.54 24.91
CA PRO A 83 -23.04 -4.60 25.28
C PRO A 83 -24.46 -4.06 25.37
N VAL A 84 -25.40 -4.72 24.68
CA VAL A 84 -26.83 -4.34 24.69
C VAL A 84 -27.60 -5.26 25.65
N THR A 85 -27.33 -6.56 25.59
CA THR A 85 -27.85 -7.57 26.51
C THR A 85 -26.79 -8.65 26.74
N ARG A 86 -27.07 -9.67 27.58
CA ARG A 86 -26.15 -10.78 27.88
C ARG A 86 -25.68 -11.55 26.63
N GLY A 87 -26.44 -11.53 25.53
CA GLY A 87 -26.11 -12.22 24.29
C GLY A 87 -25.89 -11.33 23.07
N ILE A 88 -25.97 -9.99 23.23
CA ILE A 88 -25.94 -9.05 22.10
C ILE A 88 -24.89 -7.98 22.34
N LEU A 89 -23.96 -7.85 21.40
CA LEU A 89 -23.00 -6.76 21.30
C LEU A 89 -23.33 -5.90 20.08
N LYS A 90 -23.29 -4.59 20.25
CA LYS A 90 -23.35 -3.60 19.18
C LYS A 90 -21.92 -3.14 18.87
N PHE A 91 -21.52 -3.25 17.61
CA PHE A 91 -20.25 -2.72 17.11
C PHE A 91 -20.53 -1.41 16.37
N GLN A 92 -19.82 -0.35 16.76
CA GLN A 92 -19.75 0.89 16.00
C GLN A 92 -18.40 0.95 15.32
N ILE A 93 -18.39 0.76 14.00
CA ILE A 93 -17.19 0.74 13.17
C ILE A 93 -17.12 2.04 12.39
N GLN A 94 -16.02 2.78 12.55
CA GLN A 94 -15.67 3.92 11.74
C GLN A 94 -14.50 3.53 10.82
N LEU A 95 -14.66 3.81 9.53
CA LEU A 95 -13.68 3.52 8.49
C LEU A 95 -13.20 4.84 7.91
N ASP A 96 -11.93 5.17 8.11
CA ASP A 96 -11.31 6.38 7.58
C ASP A 96 -10.37 5.96 6.42
N PRO A 97 -10.61 6.40 5.16
CA PRO A 97 -9.70 6.12 4.05
C PRO A 97 -8.41 6.87 4.30
N ALA A 98 -7.30 6.14 4.42
CA ALA A 98 -6.00 6.70 4.71
C ALA A 98 -5.11 6.61 3.48
N PHE A 99 -5.55 6.99 2.28
CA PHE A 99 -4.70 6.95 1.09
C PHE A 99 -5.07 8.06 0.12
N ASP A 100 -4.15 8.39 -0.78
CA ASP A 100 -4.39 9.41 -1.78
C ASP A 100 -5.16 8.83 -2.96
N TRP A 101 -6.33 9.41 -3.26
CA TRP A 101 -7.08 9.01 -4.44
C TRP A 101 -6.37 9.52 -5.71
N ASN A 102 -6.28 8.63 -6.69
CA ASN A 102 -5.79 8.95 -8.03
C ASN A 102 -6.74 8.36 -9.07
N GLY A 103 -7.36 9.22 -9.88
CA GLY A 103 -8.40 8.83 -10.83
C GLY A 103 -7.96 7.79 -11.88
N ARG A 104 -6.66 7.76 -12.24
CA ARG A 104 -6.14 6.78 -13.20
C ARG A 104 -6.05 5.37 -12.63
N PHE A 105 -5.73 5.25 -11.34
CA PHE A 105 -5.49 3.95 -10.70
C PHE A 105 -6.68 3.43 -9.90
N HIS A 106 -7.52 4.35 -9.41
CA HIS A 106 -8.68 4.04 -8.59
C HIS A 106 -10.01 4.22 -9.34
N GLY A 107 -9.97 4.82 -10.53
CA GLY A 107 -11.16 5.19 -11.30
C GLY A 107 -11.80 6.49 -10.82
N GLY A 108 -13.01 6.76 -11.30
CA GLY A 108 -13.84 7.87 -10.84
C GLY A 108 -15.03 8.10 -11.76
N ALA A 109 -16.23 7.90 -11.19
CA ALA A 109 -17.60 7.95 -11.75
C ALA A 109 -17.91 6.91 -12.85
#